data_AF-A0A380AI68-F1
#
_entry.id   AF-A0A380AI68-F1
#
_cell.length_a   1.000
_cell.length_b   1.000
_cell.length_c   1.000
_cell.angle_alpha   90.00
_cell.angle_beta   90.00
_cell.angle_gamma   90.00
#
_symmetry.space_group_name_H-M   'P 1'
#
loop_
_entity.id
_entity.type
_entity.pdbx_description
1 polymer ?
#
loop_
_entity_poly.entity_id
_entity_poly.type
_entity_poly.pdbx_seq_one_letter_code
_entity_poly.pdbx_strand_id
1 'polypeptide(L)'
;MADVLFGDYNPSGKLPMTFPRSVGQIPMYYNHLNTGRPFGKENPGKYTSRYFDSPNGPLYPFGYGLSYTTFSLSDLKLSSPTMARNGKLTASVTLKNTGKYDGATVVQLYLQDVTASVSRPVKELRNFKKVMLKAGQSQQVELPISEDDLKFYNASLKWGAEPGKFNVFVGLDSDNVQAQSFTLK
;
A
#
# COMPACT_ATOMS: atom_id res chain seq x y z
N MET A 1 -13.28 12.82 -21.03
CA MET A 1 -12.21 12.18 -21.84
C MET A 1 -11.39 13.23 -22.57
N ALA A 2 -12.02 14.09 -23.39
CA ALA A 2 -11.33 15.21 -24.05
C ALA A 2 -10.58 16.11 -23.05
N ASP A 3 -11.20 16.48 -21.94
CA ASP A 3 -10.57 17.33 -20.89
C ASP A 3 -9.26 16.75 -20.33
N VAL A 4 -9.13 15.42 -20.29
CA VAL A 4 -7.90 14.76 -19.87
C VAL A 4 -6.86 14.85 -20.98
N LEU A 5 -7.26 14.49 -22.21
CA LEU A 5 -6.36 14.50 -23.38
C LEU A 5 -5.81 15.88 -23.71
N PHE A 6 -6.62 16.93 -23.53
CA PHE A 6 -6.22 18.32 -23.77
C PHE A 6 -5.57 18.99 -22.55
N GLY A 7 -5.52 18.30 -21.40
CA GLY A 7 -4.83 18.79 -20.20
C GLY A 7 -5.63 19.75 -19.32
N ASP A 8 -6.90 20.01 -19.63
CA ASP A 8 -7.83 20.75 -18.77
C ASP A 8 -8.03 20.05 -17.41
N TYR A 9 -7.81 18.73 -17.37
CA TYR A 9 -7.79 17.92 -16.16
C TYR A 9 -6.57 17.00 -16.09
N ASN A 10 -5.78 17.14 -15.02
CA ASN A 10 -4.68 16.23 -14.72
C ASN A 10 -5.22 14.89 -14.17
N PRO A 11 -4.95 13.74 -14.82
CA PRO A 11 -5.47 12.45 -14.40
C PRO A 11 -5.01 12.10 -12.98
N SER A 12 -5.97 11.65 -12.18
CA SER A 12 -5.78 11.32 -10.76
C SER A 12 -6.33 9.94 -10.38
N GLY A 13 -6.77 9.17 -11.37
CA GLY A 13 -7.32 7.84 -11.20
C GLY A 13 -6.26 6.84 -10.77
N LYS A 14 -6.64 5.89 -9.91
CA LYS A 14 -5.80 4.77 -9.48
C LYS A 14 -6.57 3.47 -9.58
N LEU A 15 -5.89 2.40 -9.98
CA LEU A 15 -6.51 1.11 -10.24
C LEU A 15 -7.05 0.47 -8.94
N PRO A 16 -8.34 0.14 -8.86
CA PRO A 16 -8.89 -0.61 -7.73
C PRO A 16 -8.73 -2.13 -7.89
N MET A 17 -8.19 -2.58 -9.02
CA MET A 17 -7.96 -3.99 -9.33
C MET A 17 -6.61 -4.16 -10.03
N THR A 18 -5.93 -5.25 -9.71
CA THR A 18 -4.65 -5.61 -10.32
C THR A 18 -4.82 -6.03 -11.78
N PHE A 19 -3.99 -5.52 -12.67
CA PHE A 19 -3.96 -5.94 -14.07
C PHE A 19 -2.91 -7.05 -14.26
N PRO A 20 -3.31 -8.30 -14.53
CA PRO A 20 -2.37 -9.38 -14.81
C PRO A 20 -1.69 -9.17 -16.16
N ARG A 21 -0.54 -9.82 -16.37
CA ARG A 21 0.18 -9.81 -17.66
C ARG A 21 -0.52 -10.67 -18.71
N SER A 22 -1.17 -11.75 -18.26
CA SER A 22 -1.95 -12.65 -19.10
C SER A 22 -3.02 -13.37 -18.28
N VAL A 23 -3.99 -13.98 -18.95
CA VAL A 23 -5.05 -14.79 -18.31
C VAL A 23 -4.50 -15.95 -17.48
N GLY A 24 -3.35 -16.50 -17.87
CA GLY A 24 -2.70 -17.61 -17.17
C GLY A 24 -2.21 -17.26 -15.75
N GLN A 25 -2.20 -15.98 -15.39
CA GLN A 25 -1.82 -15.53 -14.04
C GLN A 25 -3.01 -15.35 -13.09
N ILE A 26 -4.25 -15.54 -13.56
CA ILE A 26 -5.45 -15.34 -12.74
C ILE A 26 -5.61 -16.54 -11.78
N PRO A 27 -5.95 -16.31 -10.49
CA PRO A 27 -6.20 -15.01 -9.86
C PRO A 27 -4.91 -14.28 -9.44
N MET A 28 -4.90 -12.95 -9.60
CA MET A 28 -3.82 -12.06 -9.15
C MET A 28 -4.39 -10.87 -8.37
N TYR A 29 -3.88 -10.66 -7.16
CA TYR A 29 -4.34 -9.63 -6.24
C TYR A 29 -3.22 -9.25 -5.26
N TYR A 30 -3.19 -7.99 -4.82
CA TYR A 30 -2.08 -7.44 -4.04
C TYR A 30 -2.00 -7.96 -2.59
N ASN A 31 -3.14 -8.28 -1.99
CA ASN A 31 -3.27 -8.79 -0.63
C ASN A 31 -3.21 -10.33 -0.60
N HIS A 32 -2.26 -10.91 -1.33
CA HIS A 32 -1.99 -12.34 -1.33
C HIS A 32 -1.21 -12.76 -0.07
N LEU A 33 -1.21 -14.06 0.23
CA LEU A 33 -0.38 -14.63 1.29
C LEU A 33 1.08 -14.76 0.82
N ASN A 34 2.02 -14.77 1.76
CA ASN A 34 3.46 -14.84 1.44
C ASN A 34 3.89 -16.21 0.86
N THR A 35 3.13 -17.27 1.15
CA THR A 35 3.52 -18.69 0.93
C THR A 35 4.75 -19.09 1.76
N GLY A 36 5.06 -20.40 1.79
CA GLY A 36 6.28 -20.90 2.43
C GLY A 36 7.55 -20.69 1.59
N ARG A 37 7.43 -20.31 0.30
CA ARG A 37 8.55 -20.11 -0.63
C ARG A 37 8.30 -18.88 -1.52
N PRO A 38 8.28 -17.67 -0.95
CA PRO A 38 7.99 -16.45 -1.70
C PRO A 38 9.01 -16.22 -2.81
N PHE A 39 8.52 -15.87 -4.00
CA PHE A 39 9.35 -15.31 -5.05
C PHE A 39 9.49 -13.80 -4.84
N GLY A 40 10.71 -13.26 -4.97
CA GLY A 40 10.96 -11.82 -4.85
C GLY A 40 12.37 -11.46 -5.27
N LYS A 41 12.71 -10.16 -5.23
CA LYS A 41 14.07 -9.68 -5.56
C LYS A 41 15.14 -10.36 -4.69
N GLU A 42 14.83 -10.60 -3.41
CA GLU A 42 15.72 -11.27 -2.47
C GLU A 42 15.77 -12.80 -2.67
N ASN A 43 14.69 -13.38 -3.24
CA ASN A 43 14.57 -14.82 -3.49
C ASN A 43 14.16 -15.09 -4.95
N PRO A 44 15.04 -14.86 -5.93
CA PRO A 44 14.71 -15.04 -7.35
C PRO A 44 14.81 -16.52 -7.81
N GLY A 45 15.09 -17.44 -6.89
CA GLY A 45 15.45 -18.82 -7.18
C GLY A 45 14.34 -19.65 -7.84
N LYS A 46 14.76 -20.73 -8.50
CA LYS A 46 13.88 -21.66 -9.24
C LYS A 46 12.80 -22.29 -8.36
N TYR A 47 13.11 -22.64 -7.12
CA TYR A 47 12.19 -23.35 -6.21
C TYR A 47 11.34 -22.39 -5.37
N THR A 48 10.74 -21.40 -6.01
CA THR A 48 9.84 -20.42 -5.39
C THR A 48 8.45 -20.49 -6.02
N SER A 49 7.45 -19.90 -5.37
CA SER A 49 6.09 -19.83 -5.89
C SER A 49 6.00 -18.83 -7.05
N ARG A 50 6.32 -19.28 -8.27
CA ARG A 50 6.39 -18.46 -9.48
C ARG A 50 6.09 -19.22 -10.76
N TYR A 51 5.77 -18.48 -11.82
CA TYR A 51 5.76 -18.97 -13.20
C TYR A 51 7.17 -18.93 -13.81
N PHE A 52 7.48 -19.84 -14.73
CA PHE A 52 8.77 -19.88 -15.43
C PHE A 52 8.71 -19.25 -16.83
N ASP A 53 7.54 -19.22 -17.44
CA ASP A 53 7.24 -18.81 -18.82
C ASP A 53 6.77 -17.35 -18.94
N SER A 54 6.61 -16.65 -17.82
CA SER A 54 6.25 -15.24 -17.77
C SER A 54 6.97 -14.53 -16.62
N PRO A 55 7.25 -13.21 -16.73
CA PRO A 55 7.55 -12.39 -15.57
C PRO A 55 6.47 -12.53 -14.50
N ASN A 56 6.88 -12.55 -13.23
CA ASN A 56 5.97 -12.65 -12.09
C ASN A 56 5.61 -11.26 -11.57
N GLY A 57 4.48 -11.18 -10.87
CA GLY A 57 3.88 -9.91 -10.48
C GLY A 57 3.07 -9.26 -11.60
N PRO A 58 2.29 -8.23 -11.27
CA PRO A 58 1.33 -7.64 -12.19
C PRO A 58 1.98 -6.83 -13.30
N LEU A 59 1.20 -6.54 -14.34
CA LEU A 59 1.56 -5.50 -15.29
C LEU A 59 1.35 -4.12 -14.65
N TYR A 60 0.19 -3.92 -14.03
CA TYR A 60 -0.09 -2.76 -13.19
C TYR A 60 -0.63 -3.20 -11.83
N PRO A 61 0.04 -2.80 -10.73
CA PRO A 61 -0.37 -3.20 -9.39
C PRO A 61 -1.64 -2.46 -8.94
N PHE A 62 -2.19 -2.91 -7.81
CA PHE A 62 -3.28 -2.21 -7.15
C PHE A 62 -2.83 -0.80 -6.76
N GLY A 63 -3.71 0.19 -6.91
CA GLY A 63 -3.41 1.58 -6.62
C GLY A 63 -2.50 2.27 -7.64
N TYR A 64 -2.10 1.59 -8.73
CA TYR A 64 -1.29 2.22 -9.77
C TYR A 64 -2.09 3.30 -10.52
N GLY A 65 -1.42 4.40 -10.85
CA GLY A 65 -2.01 5.48 -11.62
C GLY A 65 -1.04 6.64 -11.76
N LEU A 66 -0.83 7.08 -12.99
CA LEU A 66 0.07 8.19 -13.33
C LEU A 66 -0.65 9.54 -13.24
N SER A 67 0.14 10.61 -13.31
CA SER A 67 -0.29 12.00 -13.37
C SER A 67 0.59 12.74 -14.37
N TYR A 68 0.12 13.88 -14.88
CA TYR A 68 0.95 14.79 -15.69
C TYR A 68 1.99 15.55 -14.84
N THR A 69 1.88 15.48 -13.51
CA THR A 69 2.90 15.97 -12.59
C THR A 69 3.53 14.81 -11.81
N THR A 70 4.65 15.08 -11.13
CA THR A 70 5.32 14.12 -10.26
C THR A 70 5.08 14.47 -8.80
N PHE A 71 5.00 13.44 -7.96
CA PHE A 71 4.86 13.59 -6.52
C PHE A 71 5.98 12.86 -5.80
N SER A 72 6.46 13.42 -4.69
CA SER A 72 7.39 12.77 -3.78
C SER A 72 6.79 12.70 -2.38
N LEU A 73 7.12 11.64 -1.65
CA LEU A 73 6.83 11.49 -0.23
C LEU A 73 8.12 11.68 0.57
N SER A 74 8.06 12.41 1.68
CA SER A 74 9.11 12.37 2.70
C SER A 74 9.18 10.99 3.38
N ASP A 75 10.17 10.80 4.25
CA ASP A 75 10.25 9.62 5.11
C ASP A 75 8.96 9.44 5.94
N LEU A 76 8.50 8.19 6.00
CA LEU A 76 7.38 7.75 6.83
C LEU A 76 7.74 7.85 8.31
N LYS A 77 6.90 8.56 9.08
CA LYS A 77 7.03 8.69 10.53
C LYS A 77 5.79 8.13 11.24
N LEU A 78 6.02 7.34 12.28
CA LEU A 78 4.98 6.87 13.20
C LEU A 78 5.02 7.71 14.47
N SER A 79 3.85 8.01 15.05
CA SER A 79 3.76 8.80 16.29
C SER A 79 4.33 8.09 17.53
N SER A 80 4.48 6.76 17.48
CA SER A 80 5.04 5.93 18.54
C SER A 80 5.53 4.58 17.96
N PRO A 81 6.58 3.96 18.52
CA PRO A 81 6.97 2.59 18.15
C PRO A 81 6.05 1.51 18.72
N THR A 82 5.11 1.87 19.60
CA THR A 82 4.15 0.92 20.20
C THR A 82 2.74 1.49 20.28
N MET A 83 1.74 0.61 20.22
CA MET A 83 0.33 0.93 20.41
C MET A 83 -0.22 0.09 21.57
N ALA A 84 -0.90 0.73 22.53
CA ALA A 84 -1.66 0.02 23.55
C ALA A 84 -3.01 -0.45 23.00
N ARG A 85 -3.65 -1.43 23.65
CA ARG A 85 -5.04 -1.80 23.36
C ARG A 85 -5.97 -0.60 23.44
N ASN A 86 -6.89 -0.51 22.50
CA ASN A 86 -7.79 0.61 22.23
C ASN A 86 -7.07 1.96 21.98
N GLY A 87 -5.76 1.90 21.72
CA GLY A 87 -4.94 3.06 21.42
C GLY A 87 -5.06 3.51 19.96
N LYS A 88 -4.40 4.63 19.67
CA LYS A 88 -4.26 5.17 18.32
C LYS A 88 -2.79 5.43 18.01
N LEU A 89 -2.45 5.28 16.75
CA LEU A 89 -1.15 5.60 16.18
C LEU A 89 -1.40 6.42 14.92
N THR A 90 -0.53 7.38 14.63
CA THR A 90 -0.62 8.15 13.38
C THR A 90 0.61 7.85 12.53
N ALA A 91 0.36 7.44 11.28
CA ALA A 91 1.38 7.42 10.23
C ALA A 91 1.35 8.76 9.49
N SER A 92 2.52 9.36 9.29
CA SER A 92 2.64 10.68 8.68
C SER A 92 3.73 10.74 7.62
N VAL A 93 3.43 11.42 6.51
CA VAL A 93 4.34 11.73 5.41
C VAL A 93 4.04 13.13 4.88
N THR A 94 5.04 13.84 4.38
CA THR A 94 4.84 15.06 3.61
C THR A 94 4.76 14.69 2.14
N LEU A 95 3.62 14.97 1.52
CA LEU A 95 3.42 14.86 0.08
C LEU A 95 3.80 16.19 -0.57
N LYS A 96 4.66 16.15 -1.58
CA LYS A 96 5.06 17.32 -2.37
C LYS A 96 4.78 17.08 -3.85
N ASN A 97 4.19 18.08 -4.51
CA ASN A 97 4.13 18.15 -5.96
C ASN A 97 5.47 18.72 -6.48
N THR A 98 6.24 17.88 -7.16
CA THR A 98 7.59 18.20 -7.64
C THR A 98 7.63 18.53 -9.13
N GLY A 99 6.51 18.38 -9.84
CA GLY A 99 6.43 18.71 -11.25
C GLY A 99 5.92 20.13 -11.51
N LYS A 100 5.50 20.36 -12.76
CA LYS A 100 5.14 21.70 -13.28
C LYS A 100 3.64 21.96 -13.35
N TYR A 101 2.82 20.94 -13.06
CA TYR A 101 1.37 21.02 -13.19
C TYR A 101 0.70 20.79 -11.84
N ASP A 102 -0.41 21.48 -11.62
CA ASP A 102 -1.31 21.18 -10.53
C ASP A 102 -1.90 19.78 -10.73
N GLY A 103 -2.12 19.04 -9.65
CA GLY A 103 -2.60 17.68 -9.75
C GLY A 103 -2.99 17.06 -8.43
N ALA A 104 -3.83 16.04 -8.51
CA ALA A 104 -4.21 15.24 -7.37
C ALA A 104 -3.60 13.84 -7.44
N THR A 105 -3.20 13.32 -6.28
CA THR A 105 -2.80 11.92 -6.13
C THR A 105 -3.43 11.33 -4.86
N VAL A 106 -3.29 10.02 -4.68
CA VAL A 106 -3.82 9.31 -3.51
C VAL A 106 -2.65 8.68 -2.76
N VAL A 107 -2.44 9.15 -1.53
CA VAL A 107 -1.53 8.53 -0.57
C VAL A 107 -2.27 7.34 0.04
N GLN A 108 -1.66 6.16 0.00
CA GLN A 108 -2.26 4.89 0.41
C GLN A 108 -1.50 4.33 1.60
N LEU A 109 -2.24 3.84 2.60
CA LEU A 109 -1.71 3.16 3.78
C LEU A 109 -2.11 1.70 3.76
N TYR A 110 -1.10 0.84 3.88
CA TYR A 110 -1.27 -0.59 4.01
C TYR A 110 -0.69 -1.09 5.32
N LEU A 111 -1.29 -2.13 5.88
CA LEU A 111 -0.78 -2.83 7.05
C LEU A 111 -0.43 -4.27 6.71
N GLN A 112 0.60 -4.79 7.38
CA GLN A 112 0.90 -6.21 7.43
C GLN A 112 1.03 -6.62 8.89
N ASP A 113 0.23 -7.60 9.27
CA ASP A 113 0.42 -8.34 10.51
C ASP A 113 1.50 -9.40 10.27
N VAL A 114 2.66 -9.24 10.92
CA VAL A 114 3.88 -9.99 10.59
C VAL A 114 3.78 -11.45 11.03
N THR A 115 3.16 -11.69 12.18
CA THR A 115 3.02 -13.01 12.78
C THR A 115 1.68 -13.09 13.49
N ALA A 116 0.83 -14.02 13.03
CA ALA A 116 -0.47 -14.26 13.60
C ALA A 116 -0.80 -15.76 13.65
N SER A 117 -1.89 -16.11 14.32
CA SER A 117 -2.40 -17.48 14.42
C SER A 117 -2.79 -18.12 13.08
N VAL A 118 -3.05 -17.30 12.05
CA VAL A 118 -3.29 -17.73 10.66
C VAL A 118 -2.42 -16.89 9.72
N SER A 119 -2.06 -17.45 8.56
CA SER A 119 -1.29 -16.70 7.57
C SER A 119 -2.02 -15.42 7.16
N ARG A 120 -1.33 -14.28 7.26
CA ARG A 120 -1.86 -12.96 6.94
C ARG A 120 -1.37 -12.49 5.57
N PRO A 121 -2.12 -11.64 4.86
CA PRO A 121 -1.66 -11.04 3.61
C PRO A 121 -0.35 -10.28 3.76
N VAL A 122 0.44 -10.22 2.68
CA VAL A 122 1.71 -9.48 2.65
C VAL A 122 1.52 -7.97 2.89
N LYS A 123 0.35 -7.42 2.54
CA LYS A 123 -0.13 -6.09 2.89
C LYS A 123 -1.63 -5.98 2.60
N GLU A 124 -2.35 -5.17 3.37
CA GLU A 124 -3.77 -4.88 3.17
C GLU A 124 -4.03 -3.38 3.27
N LEU A 125 -4.79 -2.81 2.33
CA LEU A 125 -5.19 -1.41 2.40
C LEU A 125 -6.06 -1.18 3.64
N ARG A 126 -5.74 -0.14 4.41
CA ARG A 126 -6.53 0.26 5.58
C ARG A 126 -6.97 1.71 5.55
N ASN A 127 -6.18 2.59 4.92
CA ASN A 127 -6.53 3.99 4.84
C ASN A 127 -5.97 4.61 3.54
N PHE A 128 -6.58 5.69 3.07
CA PHE A 128 -6.05 6.46 1.96
C PHE A 128 -6.53 7.91 2.02
N LYS A 129 -5.76 8.82 1.43
CA LYS A 129 -6.14 10.23 1.32
C LYS A 129 -5.83 10.75 -0.07
N LYS A 130 -6.85 11.24 -0.77
CA LYS A 130 -6.69 11.97 -2.02
C LYS A 130 -6.35 13.43 -1.72
N VAL A 131 -5.28 13.94 -2.31
CA VAL A 131 -4.76 15.29 -2.05
C VAL A 131 -4.50 15.98 -3.38
N MET A 132 -5.08 17.17 -3.56
CA MET A 132 -4.79 18.09 -4.66
C MET A 132 -3.67 19.04 -4.21
N LEU A 133 -2.63 19.20 -5.01
CA LEU A 133 -1.53 20.12 -4.75
C LEU A 133 -1.23 20.95 -5.98
N LYS A 134 -1.00 22.25 -5.77
CA LYS A 134 -0.41 23.11 -6.79
C LYS A 134 1.03 22.72 -7.06
N ALA A 135 1.56 23.07 -8.24
CA ALA A 135 2.97 22.88 -8.56
C ALA A 135 3.88 23.46 -7.46
N GLY A 136 4.84 22.67 -6.97
CA GLY A 136 5.76 23.06 -5.90
C GLY A 136 5.19 23.01 -4.47
N GLN A 137 3.87 22.85 -4.29
CA GLN A 137 3.24 22.80 -2.98
C GLN A 137 3.57 21.50 -2.24
N SER A 138 3.66 21.60 -0.91
CA SER A 138 3.76 20.45 0.01
C SER A 138 2.60 20.47 1.00
N GLN A 139 2.16 19.28 1.42
CA GLN A 139 1.17 19.10 2.48
C GLN A 139 1.52 17.89 3.34
N GLN A 140 1.44 18.04 4.66
CA GLN A 140 1.53 16.92 5.58
C GLN A 140 0.24 16.07 5.50
N VAL A 141 0.41 14.77 5.30
CA VAL A 141 -0.65 13.78 5.26
C VAL A 141 -0.54 12.91 6.49
N GLU A 142 -1.59 12.91 7.30
CA GLU A 142 -1.73 12.07 8.49
C GLU A 142 -2.79 11.01 8.25
N LEU A 143 -2.45 9.77 8.57
CA LEU A 143 -3.28 8.59 8.37
C LEU A 143 -3.37 7.87 9.73
N PRO A 144 -4.47 8.04 10.48
CA PRO A 144 -4.65 7.38 11.76
C PRO A 144 -4.81 5.88 11.57
N ILE A 145 -4.30 5.14 12.55
CA ILE A 145 -4.41 3.69 12.70
C ILE A 145 -4.97 3.44 14.10
N SER A 146 -6.05 2.67 14.17
CA SER A 146 -6.72 2.23 15.37
C SER A 146 -6.59 0.71 15.54
N GLU A 147 -6.92 0.18 16.71
CA GLU A 147 -6.95 -1.29 16.89
C GLU A 147 -7.95 -1.97 15.95
N ASP A 148 -9.04 -1.31 15.56
CA ASP A 148 -10.02 -1.87 14.63
C ASP A 148 -9.42 -2.15 13.24
N ASP A 149 -8.45 -1.35 12.80
CA ASP A 149 -7.72 -1.55 11.55
C ASP A 149 -6.81 -2.80 11.59
N LEU A 150 -6.51 -3.31 12.79
CA LEU A 150 -5.63 -4.46 13.02
C LEU A 150 -6.41 -5.77 13.15
N LYS A 151 -7.74 -5.70 13.30
CA LYS A 151 -8.55 -6.89 13.55
C LYS A 151 -8.67 -7.75 12.30
N PHE A 152 -8.77 -9.05 12.53
CA PHE A 152 -9.06 -10.04 11.50
C PHE A 152 -9.87 -11.21 12.07
N TYR A 153 -10.43 -12.04 11.19
CA TYR A 153 -11.07 -13.30 11.57
C TYR A 153 -10.03 -14.41 11.67
N ASN A 154 -9.86 -14.97 12.87
CA ASN A 154 -9.00 -16.13 13.07
C ASN A 154 -9.68 -17.45 12.63
N ALA A 155 -9.00 -18.58 12.82
CA ALA A 155 -9.51 -19.91 12.45
C ALA A 155 -10.83 -20.30 13.16
N SER A 156 -11.14 -19.68 14.32
CA SER A 156 -12.39 -19.87 15.04
C SER A 156 -13.44 -18.81 14.70
N LEU A 157 -13.24 -18.02 13.64
CA LEU A 157 -14.08 -16.90 13.22
C LEU A 157 -14.25 -15.81 14.29
N LYS A 158 -13.29 -15.70 15.22
CA LYS A 158 -13.26 -14.61 16.18
C LYS A 158 -12.64 -13.38 15.53
N TRP A 159 -13.36 -12.26 15.56
CA TRP A 159 -12.88 -10.96 15.13
C TRP A 159 -12.05 -10.31 16.24
N GLY A 160 -10.76 -10.08 15.99
CA GLY A 160 -9.87 -9.48 16.99
C GLY A 160 -8.49 -9.17 16.45
N ALA A 161 -7.73 -8.39 17.20
CA ALA A 161 -6.32 -8.07 16.91
C ALA A 161 -5.42 -8.89 17.85
N GLU A 162 -4.38 -9.50 17.32
CA GLU A 162 -3.37 -10.22 18.10
C GLU A 162 -2.22 -9.27 18.45
N PRO A 163 -1.66 -9.34 19.68
CA PRO A 163 -0.52 -8.51 20.04
C PRO A 163 0.69 -8.97 19.22
N GLY A 164 1.51 -8.04 18.77
CA GLY A 164 2.59 -8.39 17.85
C GLY A 164 3.08 -7.22 17.02
N LYS A 165 4.00 -7.54 16.11
CA LYS A 165 4.62 -6.57 15.21
C LYS A 165 3.73 -6.35 13.99
N PHE A 166 3.46 -5.08 13.69
CA PHE A 166 2.80 -4.66 12.46
C PHE A 166 3.78 -3.83 11.63
N ASN A 167 3.83 -4.11 10.33
CA ASN A 167 4.47 -3.21 9.37
C ASN A 167 3.43 -2.25 8.80
N VAL A 168 3.78 -0.97 8.75
CA VAL A 168 3.01 0.11 8.14
C VAL A 168 3.71 0.48 6.85
N PHE A 169 2.96 0.43 5.74
CA PHE A 169 3.44 0.83 4.44
C PHE A 169 2.70 2.07 3.97
N VAL A 170 3.42 3.04 3.43
CA VAL A 170 2.82 4.23 2.81
C VAL A 170 3.44 4.48 1.44
N GLY A 171 2.59 4.69 0.44
CA GLY A 171 3.03 4.91 -0.94
C GLY A 171 1.95 5.51 -1.83
N LEU A 172 2.26 5.61 -3.13
CA LEU A 172 1.35 6.10 -4.16
C LEU A 172 0.74 4.97 -5.01
N ASP A 173 1.15 3.72 -4.77
CA ASP A 173 0.56 2.47 -5.24
C ASP A 173 0.97 1.33 -4.29
N SER A 174 0.51 0.09 -4.51
CA SER A 174 0.79 -1.03 -3.60
C SER A 174 2.23 -1.55 -3.64
N ASP A 175 3.01 -1.23 -4.68
CA ASP A 175 4.35 -1.78 -4.90
C ASP A 175 5.44 -0.80 -4.48
N ASN A 176 5.23 0.49 -4.74
CA ASN A 176 6.15 1.58 -4.44
C ASN A 176 5.80 2.23 -3.10
N VAL A 177 6.20 1.56 -2.01
CA VAL A 177 5.90 1.94 -0.64
C VAL A 177 7.17 2.10 0.21
N GLN A 178 7.12 3.03 1.16
CA GLN A 178 8.04 3.06 2.30
C GLN A 178 7.47 2.22 3.43
N ALA A 179 8.32 1.73 4.34
CA ALA A 179 7.91 0.87 5.46
C ALA A 179 8.45 1.36 6.80
N GLN A 180 7.63 1.26 7.84
CA GLN A 180 8.01 1.38 9.25
C GLN A 180 7.28 0.29 10.04
N SER A 181 7.64 0.08 11.30
CA SER A 181 6.97 -0.92 12.15
C SER A 181 6.60 -0.36 13.52
N PHE A 182 5.54 -0.91 14.11
CA PHE A 182 5.20 -0.72 15.51
C PHE A 182 4.76 -2.05 16.14
N THR A 183 4.71 -2.09 17.46
CA THR A 183 4.21 -3.25 18.22
C THR A 183 2.88 -2.94 18.90
N LEU A 184 1.84 -3.74 18.63
CA LEU A 184 0.62 -3.76 19.44
C LEU A 184 0.89 -4.55 20.72
N LYS A 185 0.62 -3.94 21.86
CA LYS A 185 0.77 -4.56 23.19
C LYS A 185 -0.46 -5.39 23.57
#